data_AF-R1FES8-F1
#
_entry.id   AF-R1FES8-F1
#
_cell.length_a   1.000
_cell.length_b   1.000
_cell.length_c   1.000
_cell.angle_alpha   90.00
_cell.angle_beta   90.00
_cell.angle_gamma   90.00
#
_symmetry.space_group_name_H-M   'P 1'
#
loop_
_entity.id
_entity.type
_entity.pdbx_description
1 polymer ?
#
loop_
_entity_poly.entity_id
_entity_poly.type
_entity_poly.pdbx_seq_one_letter_code
_entity_poly.pdbx_strand_id
1 'polypeptide(L)'
;MVLSALAPLSLGFHAPMTAVAPASRAAVRMQVGYVAPTAPGVAETPLARGNAPLGIDSSILVQGGSLRTWSYRSPSVEQVQVVLSTEGRPLDADIELWQGPDNTPCKMRVYVENGQLRPFSAVVETPRGPNTVAIRNIGQIEFPLAANVVAENVDAPSAECLDTRMTIQGGALRTYPFDPSVESVQVLLKTDGRPLNARIELLQGPNNNKQVIELYTEDGLDRPFFCILETPGSGNVVRVVNTAPVEFPMTAGVVPNSINQQMSSDAVLGGDVVLGGDAGW
;
A
#
# COMPACT_ATOMS: atom_id res chain seq x y z
N MET A 1 60.69 -22.84 41.77
CA MET A 1 61.64 -22.31 42.78
C MET A 1 61.66 -20.79 42.57
N VAL A 2 61.01 -20.05 43.48
CA VAL A 2 61.08 -18.58 43.78
C VAL A 2 60.78 -17.63 42.60
N LEU A 3 59.69 -16.84 42.47
CA LEU A 3 58.77 -16.10 43.35
C LEU A 3 59.31 -14.75 43.89
N SER A 4 58.96 -13.64 43.21
CA SER A 4 58.91 -12.25 43.72
C SER A 4 58.38 -11.32 42.61
N ALA A 5 57.12 -10.87 42.60
CA ALA A 5 56.44 -9.90 43.47
C ALA A 5 56.99 -8.47 43.34
N LEU A 6 56.20 -7.57 42.74
CA LEU A 6 55.99 -6.18 43.19
C LEU A 6 54.76 -5.60 42.45
N ALA A 7 53.79 -5.16 43.24
CA ALA A 7 52.51 -4.58 42.84
C ALA A 7 52.56 -3.03 43.00
N PRO A 8 51.45 -2.27 42.93
CA PRO A 8 51.32 -1.11 42.04
C PRO A 8 51.39 0.24 42.78
N LEU A 9 51.50 1.35 42.02
CA LEU A 9 51.41 2.70 42.55
C LEU A 9 50.10 3.37 42.14
N SER A 10 49.30 3.66 43.18
CA SER A 10 48.05 4.42 43.17
C SER A 10 48.28 5.87 43.61
N LEU A 11 47.68 6.82 42.90
CA LEU A 11 47.30 8.17 43.33
C LEU A 11 45.96 8.45 42.61
N GLY A 12 44.82 8.82 43.20
CA GLY A 12 44.51 9.35 44.51
C GLY A 12 43.91 10.77 44.38
N PHE A 13 42.62 10.93 44.71
CA PHE A 13 41.87 12.17 45.02
C PHE A 13 41.47 13.06 43.80
N HIS A 14 40.28 13.68 43.70
CA HIS A 14 39.12 13.87 44.59
C HIS A 14 37.90 14.28 43.74
N ALA A 15 36.72 13.77 44.05
CA ALA A 15 35.43 14.28 43.59
C ALA A 15 34.74 15.03 44.74
N PRO A 16 33.84 15.98 44.46
CA PRO A 16 32.70 16.20 45.33
C PRO A 16 31.41 15.75 44.64
N MET A 17 30.73 14.83 45.34
CA MET A 17 29.33 14.50 45.16
C MET A 17 28.46 15.71 45.52
N THR A 18 27.37 15.93 44.79
CA THR A 18 26.19 16.59 45.33
C THR A 18 25.01 15.63 45.27
N ALA A 19 24.42 15.44 46.45
CA ALA A 19 23.40 14.45 46.75
C ALA A 19 21.99 14.92 46.34
N VAL A 20 21.17 13.94 46.01
CA VAL A 20 19.72 14.00 45.80
C VAL A 20 19.01 13.80 47.14
N ALA A 21 17.94 14.55 47.43
CA ALA A 21 16.81 14.10 48.25
C ALA A 21 15.59 15.06 48.16
N PRO A 22 14.37 14.56 48.42
CA PRO A 22 13.12 15.04 47.80
C PRO A 22 12.29 15.95 48.73
N ALA A 23 11.39 16.74 48.15
CA ALA A 23 10.41 17.53 48.91
C ALA A 23 8.96 17.20 48.51
N SER A 24 8.32 16.47 49.43
CA SER A 24 6.95 16.63 49.95
C SER A 24 5.78 16.87 49.00
N ARG A 25 4.95 15.83 48.94
CA ARG A 25 3.54 15.76 48.54
C ARG A 25 2.67 16.71 49.39
N ALA A 26 1.88 17.56 48.75
CA ALA A 26 0.73 18.23 49.36
C ALA A 26 -0.53 17.90 48.55
N ALA A 27 -1.50 17.29 49.23
CA ALA A 27 -2.81 16.98 48.69
C ALA A 27 -3.70 18.23 48.72
N VAL A 28 -4.36 18.54 47.61
CA VAL A 28 -5.52 19.44 47.60
C VAL A 28 -6.73 18.62 47.18
N ARG A 29 -7.57 18.31 48.16
CA ARG A 29 -8.98 17.96 47.98
C ARG A 29 -9.72 19.23 47.56
N MET A 30 -10.39 19.22 46.41
CA MET A 30 -11.51 20.13 46.14
C MET A 30 -12.65 19.34 45.48
N GLN A 31 -13.70 19.23 46.28
CA GLN A 31 -15.10 18.91 46.02
C GLN A 31 -15.57 18.63 44.59
N VAL A 32 -16.16 17.44 44.47
CA VAL A 32 -17.14 17.03 43.46
C VAL A 32 -18.36 17.96 43.56
N GLY A 33 -18.56 18.80 42.53
CA GLY A 33 -19.83 19.46 42.25
C GLY A 33 -20.55 18.71 41.14
N TYR A 34 -21.57 17.95 41.51
CA TYR A 34 -22.49 17.30 40.57
C TYR A 34 -23.43 18.37 40.02
N VAL A 35 -23.37 18.64 38.71
CA VAL A 35 -24.37 19.46 38.02
C VAL A 35 -24.86 18.66 36.82
N ALA A 36 -26.12 18.23 36.89
CA ALA A 36 -26.80 17.50 35.83
C ALA A 36 -27.03 18.42 34.61
N PRO A 37 -26.70 17.98 33.38
CA PRO A 37 -27.24 18.61 32.20
C PRO A 37 -28.60 18.00 31.87
N THR A 38 -29.63 18.82 32.00
CA THR A 38 -30.97 18.61 31.44
C THR A 38 -30.90 18.49 29.92
N ALA A 39 -31.45 17.41 29.39
CA ALA A 39 -31.66 17.23 27.96
C ALA A 39 -32.64 18.27 27.39
N PRO A 40 -32.41 18.73 26.15
CA PRO A 40 -33.50 19.07 25.28
C PRO A 40 -33.42 18.34 23.93
N GLY A 41 -34.53 17.69 23.59
CA GLY A 41 -35.12 17.73 22.25
C GLY A 41 -34.39 16.98 21.14
N VAL A 42 -34.87 15.78 20.86
CA VAL A 42 -34.75 15.14 19.55
C VAL A 42 -35.44 16.03 18.51
N ALA A 43 -34.68 16.52 17.54
CA ALA A 43 -35.21 17.03 16.28
C ALA A 43 -34.40 16.38 15.16
N GLU A 44 -34.96 15.31 14.59
CA GLU A 44 -34.47 14.66 13.39
C GLU A 44 -34.71 15.58 12.19
N THR A 45 -33.65 15.96 11.49
CA THR A 45 -33.72 16.41 10.10
C THR A 45 -32.63 15.72 9.28
N PRO A 46 -32.98 15.01 8.19
CA PRO A 46 -32.02 14.29 7.38
C PRO A 46 -31.32 15.28 6.43
N LEU A 47 -30.10 15.68 6.77
CA LEU A 47 -29.27 16.41 5.80
C LEU A 47 -28.64 15.41 4.84
N ALA A 48 -29.22 15.41 3.66
CA ALA A 48 -28.83 14.69 2.47
C ALA A 48 -27.31 14.69 2.24
N ARG A 49 -26.82 13.52 1.84
CA ARG A 49 -25.55 13.34 1.13
C ARG A 49 -25.43 14.38 0.01
N GLY A 50 -24.63 15.40 0.25
CA GLY A 50 -23.98 16.17 -0.80
C GLY A 50 -22.53 15.69 -0.87
N ASN A 51 -22.22 14.84 -1.86
CA ASN A 51 -20.84 14.67 -2.30
C ASN A 51 -20.35 16.05 -2.78
N ALA A 52 -19.69 16.80 -1.89
CA ALA A 52 -18.80 17.85 -2.34
C ALA A 52 -17.70 17.19 -3.19
N PRO A 53 -17.30 17.77 -4.33
CA PRO A 53 -16.20 17.22 -5.11
C PRO A 53 -14.95 17.19 -4.22
N LEU A 54 -14.34 16.02 -4.08
CA LEU A 54 -13.00 15.89 -3.51
C LEU A 54 -12.08 16.88 -4.23
N GLY A 55 -11.27 17.59 -3.45
CA GLY A 55 -10.59 18.82 -3.85
C GLY A 55 -9.80 18.72 -5.15
N ILE A 56 -9.82 19.85 -5.87
CA ILE A 56 -8.94 20.30 -6.96
C ILE A 56 -7.68 19.43 -7.09
N ASP A 57 -7.58 18.77 -8.24
CA ASP A 57 -6.45 18.03 -8.80
C ASP A 57 -5.09 18.40 -8.15
N SER A 58 -4.77 17.77 -7.01
CA SER A 58 -3.55 18.02 -6.23
C SER A 58 -2.32 17.35 -6.84
N SER A 59 -2.45 16.90 -8.09
CA SER A 59 -1.40 16.21 -8.81
C SER A 59 -0.28 17.17 -9.20
N ILE A 60 0.96 16.73 -8.99
CA ILE A 60 2.16 17.44 -9.39
C ILE A 60 2.68 16.80 -10.67
N LEU A 61 2.87 17.59 -11.72
CA LEU A 61 3.51 17.12 -12.94
C LEU A 61 5.01 16.86 -12.68
N VAL A 62 5.43 15.62 -12.95
CA VAL A 62 6.81 15.16 -12.91
C VAL A 62 7.30 14.96 -14.34
N GLN A 63 8.17 15.85 -14.80
CA GLN A 63 8.76 15.78 -16.14
C GLN A 63 9.70 14.58 -16.25
N GLY A 64 9.90 14.06 -17.47
CA GLY A 64 10.84 12.95 -17.71
C GLY A 64 12.24 13.23 -17.16
N GLY A 65 12.84 12.21 -16.52
CA GLY A 65 14.11 12.29 -15.80
C GLY A 65 14.07 13.03 -14.46
N SER A 66 12.97 13.71 -14.12
CA SER A 66 12.86 14.53 -12.91
C SER A 66 12.41 13.70 -11.70
N LEU A 67 12.77 14.19 -10.51
CA LEU A 67 12.38 13.64 -9.22
C LEU A 67 11.47 14.64 -8.47
N ARG A 68 10.40 14.13 -7.86
CA ARG A 68 9.60 14.85 -6.85
C ARG A 68 9.54 14.04 -5.56
N THR A 69 9.39 14.75 -4.44
CA THR A 69 9.40 14.16 -3.11
C THR A 69 8.29 14.72 -2.23
N TRP A 70 7.70 13.86 -1.41
CA TRP A 70 6.69 14.20 -0.40
C TRP A 70 7.19 13.73 0.96
N SER A 71 7.42 14.67 1.89
CA SER A 71 8.00 14.38 3.20
C SER A 71 6.96 14.46 4.31
N TYR A 72 6.88 13.39 5.11
CA TYR A 72 6.00 13.24 6.25
C TYR A 72 6.83 13.15 7.52
N ARG A 73 6.78 14.21 8.33
CA ARG A 73 7.55 14.30 9.58
C ARG A 73 6.84 13.65 10.77
N SER A 74 5.52 13.60 10.72
CA SER A 74 4.73 13.04 11.80
C SER A 74 4.77 11.51 11.76
N PRO A 75 5.06 10.82 12.88
CA PRO A 75 4.93 9.36 12.96
C PRO A 75 3.46 8.90 12.92
N SER A 76 2.49 9.82 13.00
CA SER A 76 1.06 9.51 12.87
C SER A 76 0.63 9.21 11.42
N VAL A 77 1.48 9.52 10.44
CA VAL A 77 1.23 9.13 9.05
C VAL A 77 1.86 7.76 8.86
N GLU A 78 1.05 6.72 9.05
CA GLU A 78 1.50 5.33 8.97
C GLU A 78 1.41 4.77 7.55
N GLN A 79 0.64 5.40 6.68
CA GLN A 79 0.44 5.00 5.28
C GLN A 79 0.22 6.23 4.40
N VAL A 80 0.60 6.10 3.13
CA VAL A 80 0.26 7.05 2.08
C VAL A 80 -0.14 6.31 0.81
N GLN A 81 -1.07 6.87 0.05
CA GLN A 81 -1.44 6.33 -1.25
C GLN A 81 -0.78 7.14 -2.36
N VAL A 82 -0.06 6.44 -3.23
CA VAL A 82 0.56 7.00 -4.42
C VAL A 82 -0.32 6.69 -5.62
N VAL A 83 -0.77 7.75 -6.30
CA VAL A 83 -1.55 7.67 -7.54
C VAL A 83 -0.78 8.36 -8.65
N LEU A 84 -0.46 7.61 -9.71
CA LEU A 84 0.25 8.13 -10.88
C LEU A 84 -0.57 7.93 -12.15
N SER A 85 -0.63 8.96 -12.99
CA SER A 85 -1.33 8.90 -14.27
C SER A 85 -0.59 9.68 -15.37
N THR A 86 -1.02 9.48 -16.61
CA THR A 86 -0.52 10.21 -17.80
C THR A 86 -1.72 10.53 -18.70
N GLU A 87 -1.51 11.35 -19.74
CA GLU A 87 -2.54 11.65 -20.75
C GLU A 87 -2.51 10.64 -21.91
N GLY A 88 -2.77 9.37 -21.61
CA GLY A 88 -2.88 8.32 -22.61
C GLY A 88 -1.54 7.78 -23.10
N ARG A 89 -0.45 8.12 -22.42
CA ARG A 89 0.93 7.74 -22.74
C ARG A 89 1.45 6.64 -21.82
N PRO A 90 2.54 5.96 -22.18
CA PRO A 90 3.24 5.09 -21.25
C PRO A 90 3.70 5.85 -20.02
N LEU A 91 3.61 5.20 -18.86
CA LEU A 91 4.12 5.65 -17.57
C LEU A 91 5.30 4.74 -17.22
N ASP A 92 6.47 5.31 -16.92
CA ASP A 92 7.62 4.58 -16.39
C ASP A 92 8.21 5.39 -15.23
N ALA A 93 8.11 4.86 -14.02
CA ALA A 93 8.48 5.57 -12.80
C ALA A 93 9.18 4.67 -11.79
N ASP A 94 10.18 5.23 -11.11
CA ASP A 94 10.72 4.67 -9.89
C ASP A 94 10.07 5.37 -8.69
N ILE A 95 9.57 4.57 -7.74
CA ILE A 95 8.97 5.03 -6.49
C ILE A 95 9.80 4.44 -5.35
N GLU A 96 10.25 5.30 -4.44
CA GLU A 96 11.05 4.92 -3.29
C GLU A 96 10.46 5.53 -2.03
N LEU A 97 10.51 4.76 -0.94
CA LEU A 97 10.31 5.26 0.41
C LEU A 97 11.69 5.43 1.04
N TRP A 98 12.01 6.64 1.50
CA TRP A 98 13.22 6.95 2.24
C TRP A 98 12.91 7.14 3.72
N GLN A 99 13.69 6.50 4.59
CA GLN A 99 13.55 6.59 6.04
C GLN A 99 14.88 6.92 6.71
N GLY A 100 15.16 8.22 6.82
CA GLY A 100 16.46 8.71 7.27
C GLY A 100 17.53 8.66 6.16
N PRO A 101 18.79 8.98 6.48
CA PRO A 101 19.89 8.92 5.54
C PRO A 101 20.18 7.47 5.13
N ASP A 102 20.41 7.24 3.83
CA ASP A 102 20.90 5.96 3.27
C ASP A 102 20.02 4.73 3.52
N ASN A 103 18.74 4.92 3.85
CA ASN A 103 17.79 3.83 4.04
C ASN A 103 16.58 3.98 3.11
N THR A 104 16.44 3.02 2.18
CA THR A 104 15.32 2.90 1.24
C THR A 104 14.59 1.58 1.51
N PRO A 105 13.73 1.52 2.55
CA PRO A 105 13.08 0.29 2.98
C PRO A 105 12.07 -0.28 1.97
N CYS A 106 11.56 0.56 1.05
CA CYS A 106 10.67 0.13 -0.02
C CYS A 106 11.08 0.84 -1.32
N LYS A 107 11.19 0.07 -2.40
CA LYS A 107 11.38 0.60 -3.75
C LYS A 107 10.55 -0.21 -4.73
N MET A 108 10.01 0.46 -5.72
CA MET A 108 9.34 -0.20 -6.82
C MET A 108 9.55 0.55 -8.13
N ARG A 109 9.68 -0.21 -9.21
CA ARG A 109 9.61 0.32 -10.56
C ARG A 109 8.24 -0.02 -11.16
N VAL A 110 7.59 0.98 -11.70
CA VAL A 110 6.23 0.89 -12.24
C VAL A 110 6.24 1.26 -13.71
N TYR A 111 5.81 0.33 -14.54
CA TYR A 111 5.49 0.56 -15.94
C TYR A 111 3.98 0.41 -16.15
N VAL A 112 3.38 1.32 -16.92
CA VAL A 112 2.01 1.21 -17.44
C VAL A 112 2.02 1.57 -18.92
N GLU A 113 1.41 0.75 -19.78
CA GLU A 113 1.31 1.04 -21.22
C GLU A 113 0.49 2.31 -21.50
N ASN A 114 -0.56 2.55 -20.73
CA ASN A 114 -1.42 3.73 -20.84
C ASN A 114 -1.90 4.16 -19.44
N GLY A 115 -1.27 5.20 -18.89
CA GLY A 115 -1.57 5.72 -17.55
C GLY A 115 -2.87 6.53 -17.42
N GLN A 116 -3.55 6.84 -18.52
CA GLN A 116 -4.92 7.40 -18.48
C GLN A 116 -5.96 6.30 -18.30
N LEU A 117 -5.77 5.19 -19.02
CA LEU A 117 -6.68 4.05 -18.98
C LEU A 117 -6.46 3.19 -17.73
N ARG A 118 -5.22 3.12 -17.23
CA ARG A 118 -4.82 2.34 -16.07
C ARG A 118 -3.92 3.17 -15.15
N PRO A 119 -4.46 4.18 -14.46
CA PRO A 119 -3.68 4.90 -13.46
C PRO A 119 -3.10 3.89 -12.45
N PHE A 120 -1.84 4.11 -12.07
CA PHE A 120 -1.23 3.32 -11.01
C PHE A 120 -1.72 3.84 -9.65
N SER A 121 -2.15 2.92 -8.77
CA SER A 121 -2.59 3.23 -7.41
C SER A 121 -2.03 2.19 -6.44
N ALA A 122 -1.16 2.61 -5.51
CA ALA A 122 -0.62 1.72 -4.49
C ALA A 122 -0.46 2.43 -3.14
N VAL A 123 -0.60 1.65 -2.07
CA VAL A 123 -0.37 2.11 -0.70
C VAL A 123 1.06 1.79 -0.30
N VAL A 124 1.73 2.81 0.21
CA VAL A 124 3.09 2.74 0.74
C VAL A 124 3.01 2.95 2.25
N GLU A 125 3.46 1.94 2.99
CA GLU A 125 3.53 1.94 4.44
C GLU A 125 4.68 2.83 4.92
N THR A 126 4.39 3.79 5.79
CA THR A 126 5.33 4.79 6.32
C THR A 126 5.46 4.71 7.85
N PRO A 127 5.81 3.55 8.43
CA PRO A 127 5.86 3.40 9.89
C PRO A 127 7.00 4.23 10.52
N ARG A 128 6.81 4.58 11.79
CA ARG A 128 7.83 5.07 12.75
C ARG A 128 8.50 6.43 12.48
N GLY A 129 8.34 7.01 11.28
CA GLY A 129 8.75 8.38 10.92
C GLY A 129 10.24 8.72 11.12
N PRO A 130 10.71 9.88 10.60
CA PRO A 130 10.17 10.63 9.47
C PRO A 130 10.37 9.84 8.15
N ASN A 131 9.44 9.99 7.22
CA ASN A 131 9.43 9.28 5.95
C ASN A 131 9.35 10.25 4.77
N THR A 132 9.97 9.91 3.64
CA THR A 132 9.83 10.66 2.38
C THR A 132 9.52 9.70 1.24
N VAL A 133 8.42 9.95 0.52
CA VAL A 133 8.14 9.26 -0.74
C VAL A 133 8.81 10.04 -1.86
N ALA A 134 9.64 9.36 -2.64
CA ALA A 134 10.38 9.89 -3.77
C ALA A 134 9.84 9.23 -5.05
N ILE A 135 9.44 10.04 -6.04
CA ILE A 135 8.89 9.57 -7.30
C ILE A 135 9.69 10.20 -8.43
N ARG A 136 10.34 9.34 -9.21
CA ARG A 136 11.13 9.72 -10.37
C ARG A 136 10.43 9.26 -11.63
N ASN A 137 10.20 10.16 -12.56
CA ASN A 137 9.77 9.80 -13.90
C ASN A 137 11.02 9.33 -14.70
N ILE A 138 11.03 8.08 -15.13
CA ILE A 138 12.12 7.48 -15.93
C ILE A 138 11.85 7.62 -17.43
N GLY A 139 10.62 7.99 -17.79
CA GLY A 139 10.24 8.32 -19.16
C GLY A 139 11.01 9.51 -19.73
N GLN A 140 10.89 9.67 -21.04
CA GLN A 140 11.45 10.81 -21.76
C GLN A 140 10.76 12.12 -21.36
N ILE A 141 11.41 13.26 -21.61
CA ILE A 141 10.90 14.58 -21.17
C ILE A 141 9.54 14.91 -21.80
N GLU A 142 9.24 14.36 -22.97
CA GLU A 142 7.98 14.48 -23.70
C GLU A 142 6.82 13.71 -23.04
N PHE A 143 7.10 12.88 -22.03
CA PHE A 143 6.12 12.06 -21.32
C PHE A 143 6.06 12.45 -19.84
N PRO A 144 5.47 13.61 -19.49
CA PRO A 144 5.23 13.95 -18.09
C PRO A 144 4.21 12.98 -17.48
N LEU A 145 4.38 12.71 -16.19
CA LEU A 145 3.38 12.01 -15.38
C LEU A 145 2.79 12.95 -14.34
N ALA A 146 1.52 12.77 -14.01
CA ALA A 146 0.86 13.42 -12.91
C ALA A 146 0.99 12.52 -11.67
N ALA A 147 1.53 13.07 -10.58
CA ALA A 147 1.74 12.34 -9.33
C ALA A 147 0.95 12.97 -8.19
N ASN A 148 0.10 12.18 -7.55
CA ASN A 148 -0.62 12.55 -6.34
C ASN A 148 -0.22 11.59 -5.20
N VAL A 149 0.14 12.15 -4.05
CA VAL A 149 0.49 11.36 -2.85
C VAL A 149 -0.34 11.87 -1.68
N VAL A 150 -1.25 11.03 -1.19
CA VAL A 150 -2.23 11.40 -0.17
C VAL A 150 -2.02 10.59 1.11
N ALA A 151 -2.15 11.24 2.26
CA ALA A 151 -2.01 10.62 3.58
C ALA A 151 -3.36 10.38 4.28
N GLU A 152 -4.44 10.90 3.71
CA GLU A 152 -5.80 10.80 4.26
C GLU A 152 -6.64 9.91 3.35
N ASN A 153 -7.56 9.14 3.93
CA ASN A 153 -8.46 8.23 3.22
C ASN A 153 -7.74 7.27 2.25
N VAL A 154 -6.62 6.71 2.73
CA VAL A 154 -5.84 5.69 2.02
C VAL A 154 -6.66 4.41 1.89
N ASP A 155 -6.62 3.80 0.72
CA ASP A 155 -7.30 2.52 0.47
C ASP A 155 -6.77 1.39 1.37
N ALA A 156 -7.63 0.43 1.70
CA ALA A 156 -7.28 -0.74 2.51
C ALA A 156 -7.76 -2.02 1.82
N PRO A 157 -7.05 -3.15 2.01
CA PRO A 157 -7.49 -4.44 1.47
C PRO A 157 -8.84 -4.85 2.04
N SER A 158 -9.70 -5.40 1.19
CA SER A 158 -10.98 -5.98 1.61
C SER A 158 -10.77 -7.20 2.52
N ALA A 159 -11.79 -7.54 3.31
CA ALA A 159 -11.77 -8.75 4.13
C ALA A 159 -11.54 -10.02 3.29
N GLU A 160 -12.16 -10.09 2.10
CA GLU A 160 -11.93 -11.19 1.17
C GLU A 160 -10.46 -11.26 0.71
N CYS A 161 -9.85 -10.12 0.40
CA CYS A 161 -8.44 -10.06 0.03
C CYS A 161 -7.53 -10.57 1.17
N LEU A 162 -7.87 -10.23 2.42
CA LEU A 162 -7.15 -10.68 3.61
C LEU A 162 -7.32 -12.18 3.89
N ASP A 163 -8.50 -12.74 3.64
CA ASP A 163 -8.81 -14.13 3.99
C ASP A 163 -8.38 -15.13 2.92
N THR A 164 -8.30 -14.70 1.66
CA THR A 164 -7.97 -15.55 0.50
C THR A 164 -6.48 -15.60 0.16
N ARG A 165 -5.61 -15.00 0.99
CA ARG A 165 -4.15 -15.00 0.78
C ARG A 165 -3.61 -16.43 0.62
N MET A 166 -2.89 -16.65 -0.48
CA MET A 166 -2.24 -17.94 -0.75
C MET A 166 -0.73 -17.78 -0.82
N THR A 167 0.00 -18.81 -0.38
CA THR A 167 1.46 -18.82 -0.45
C THR A 167 1.95 -18.96 -1.89
N ILE A 168 2.97 -18.17 -2.23
CA ILE A 168 3.77 -18.25 -3.44
C ILE A 168 5.23 -18.46 -3.00
N GLN A 169 5.77 -19.63 -3.33
CA GLN A 169 7.17 -19.98 -3.02
C GLN A 169 8.14 -19.06 -3.78
N GLY A 170 9.35 -18.88 -3.27
CA GLY A 170 10.39 -18.13 -4.00
C GLY A 170 10.67 -18.74 -5.38
N GLY A 171 10.77 -17.87 -6.39
CA GLY A 171 10.92 -18.25 -7.80
C GLY A 171 9.63 -18.74 -8.47
N ALA A 172 8.53 -18.92 -7.73
CA ALA A 172 7.26 -19.34 -8.28
C ALA A 172 6.42 -18.15 -8.77
N LEU A 173 5.51 -18.43 -9.71
CA LEU A 173 4.50 -17.49 -10.16
C LEU A 173 3.10 -18.07 -9.96
N ARG A 174 2.13 -17.17 -9.76
CA ARG A 174 0.71 -17.51 -9.70
C ARG A 174 -0.06 -16.59 -10.64
N THR A 175 -1.06 -17.16 -11.32
CA THR A 175 -1.86 -16.48 -12.34
C THR A 175 -3.32 -16.43 -11.90
N TYR A 176 -3.94 -15.27 -12.07
CA TYR A 176 -5.30 -14.96 -11.66
C TYR A 176 -6.04 -14.37 -12.87
N PRO A 177 -6.85 -15.18 -13.59
CA PRO A 177 -7.71 -14.67 -14.65
C PRO A 177 -8.92 -13.96 -14.05
N PHE A 178 -9.36 -12.87 -14.70
CA PHE A 178 -10.54 -12.13 -14.29
C PHE A 178 -11.59 -12.07 -15.40
N ASP A 179 -12.85 -12.12 -14.99
CA ASP A 179 -14.00 -11.98 -15.88
C ASP A 179 -14.06 -10.55 -16.46
N PRO A 180 -14.58 -10.35 -17.69
CA PRO A 180 -14.72 -9.02 -18.28
C PRO A 180 -15.58 -8.03 -17.46
N SER A 181 -16.43 -8.50 -16.55
CA SER A 181 -17.20 -7.65 -15.63
C SER A 181 -16.34 -7.06 -14.51
N VAL A 182 -15.13 -7.58 -14.24
CA VAL A 182 -14.25 -7.05 -13.20
C VAL A 182 -13.55 -5.81 -13.74
N GLU A 183 -13.87 -4.65 -13.15
CA GLU A 183 -13.34 -3.35 -13.58
C GLU A 183 -12.00 -3.02 -12.91
N SER A 184 -11.79 -3.50 -11.68
CA SER A 184 -10.51 -3.37 -10.99
C SER A 184 -10.25 -4.53 -10.03
N VAL A 185 -8.99 -4.75 -9.67
CA VAL A 185 -8.50 -5.87 -8.85
C VAL A 185 -7.64 -5.34 -7.71
N GLN A 186 -7.85 -5.86 -6.50
CA GLN A 186 -6.96 -5.62 -5.36
C GLN A 186 -5.85 -6.67 -5.34
N VAL A 187 -4.62 -6.24 -5.07
CA VAL A 187 -3.47 -7.13 -4.85
C VAL A 187 -2.82 -6.78 -3.52
N LEU A 188 -2.77 -7.75 -2.61
CA LEU A 188 -2.10 -7.65 -1.31
C LEU A 188 -0.97 -8.68 -1.23
N LEU A 189 0.25 -8.22 -0.99
CA LEU A 189 1.43 -9.07 -0.78
C LEU A 189 2.00 -8.87 0.62
N LYS A 190 2.27 -9.98 1.33
CA LYS A 190 2.91 -9.96 2.67
C LYS A 190 3.92 -11.08 2.83
N THR A 191 4.89 -10.87 3.72
CA THR A 191 5.82 -11.91 4.23
C THR A 191 5.66 -12.06 5.76
N ASP A 192 6.50 -12.89 6.38
CA ASP A 192 6.58 -13.13 7.82
C ASP A 192 7.62 -12.23 8.54
N GLY A 193 7.99 -11.08 7.95
CA GLY A 193 9.03 -10.18 8.45
C GLY A 193 10.29 -10.17 7.59
N ARG A 194 10.34 -11.04 6.56
CA ARG A 194 11.43 -11.12 5.61
C ARG A 194 11.29 -10.12 4.45
N PRO A 195 12.36 -9.89 3.68
CA PRO A 195 12.28 -9.09 2.46
C PRO A 195 11.24 -9.63 1.49
N LEU A 196 10.42 -8.74 0.94
CA LEU A 196 9.43 -9.05 -0.09
C LEU A 196 10.04 -8.64 -1.44
N ASN A 197 10.29 -9.62 -2.31
CA ASN A 197 10.68 -9.37 -3.70
C ASN A 197 9.61 -9.94 -4.61
N ALA A 198 8.96 -9.09 -5.40
CA ALA A 198 7.89 -9.52 -6.27
C ALA A 198 7.88 -8.78 -7.60
N ARG A 199 7.30 -9.43 -8.60
CA ARG A 199 6.90 -8.80 -9.85
C ARG A 199 5.41 -9.06 -10.09
N ILE A 200 4.64 -7.99 -10.18
CA ILE A 200 3.21 -8.02 -10.48
C ILE A 200 3.04 -7.59 -11.93
N GLU A 201 2.29 -8.37 -12.70
CA GLU A 201 2.00 -8.09 -14.11
C GLU A 201 0.50 -8.12 -14.33
N LEU A 202 -0.05 -7.06 -14.90
CA LEU A 202 -1.37 -7.09 -15.52
C LEU A 202 -1.17 -7.35 -17.01
N LEU A 203 -1.71 -8.45 -17.51
CA LEU A 203 -1.70 -8.81 -18.92
C LEU A 203 -3.09 -8.65 -19.53
N GLN A 204 -3.15 -8.27 -20.80
CA GLN A 204 -4.37 -8.32 -21.61
C GLN A 204 -4.07 -8.87 -23.00
N GLY A 205 -4.55 -10.08 -23.28
CA GLY A 205 -4.17 -10.85 -24.47
C GLY A 205 -2.85 -11.63 -24.29
N PRO A 206 -2.39 -12.35 -25.33
CA PRO A 206 -1.22 -13.23 -25.23
C PRO A 206 0.07 -12.45 -24.92
N ASN A 207 0.62 -12.64 -23.73
CA ASN A 207 1.91 -12.09 -23.28
C ASN A 207 2.08 -10.57 -23.51
N ASN A 208 0.99 -9.81 -23.34
CA ASN A 208 0.99 -8.36 -23.52
C ASN A 208 0.80 -7.66 -22.16
N ASN A 209 1.91 -7.24 -21.57
CA ASN A 209 1.92 -6.57 -20.27
C ASN A 209 1.38 -5.14 -20.40
N LYS A 210 0.26 -4.88 -19.72
CA LYS A 210 -0.37 -3.56 -19.62
C LYS A 210 0.16 -2.75 -18.45
N GLN A 211 0.53 -3.43 -17.38
CA GLN A 211 1.16 -2.83 -16.21
C GLN A 211 2.13 -3.83 -15.60
N VAL A 212 3.30 -3.35 -15.16
CA VAL A 212 4.32 -4.14 -14.48
C VAL A 212 4.80 -3.37 -13.26
N ILE A 213 4.84 -4.03 -12.11
CA ILE A 213 5.36 -3.49 -10.86
C ILE A 213 6.47 -4.42 -10.41
N GLU A 214 7.70 -3.94 -10.38
CA GLU A 214 8.85 -4.65 -9.81
C GLU A 214 9.10 -4.09 -8.41
N LEU A 215 8.90 -4.91 -7.39
CA LEU A 215 8.77 -4.49 -6.00
C LEU A 215 9.86 -5.12 -5.14
N TYR A 216 10.43 -4.29 -4.27
CA TYR A 216 11.23 -4.69 -3.12
C TYR A 216 10.73 -3.99 -1.86
N THR A 217 10.54 -4.74 -0.78
CA THR A 217 10.44 -4.21 0.59
C THR A 217 11.40 -4.95 1.51
N GLU A 218 12.03 -4.25 2.45
CA GLU A 218 12.99 -4.86 3.39
C GLU A 218 12.32 -5.82 4.39
N ASP A 219 11.08 -5.52 4.77
CA ASP A 219 10.25 -6.26 5.70
C ASP A 219 8.80 -6.23 5.19
N GLY A 220 8.34 -7.33 4.61
CA GLY A 220 6.99 -7.45 4.06
C GLY A 220 5.88 -7.71 5.10
N LEU A 221 6.22 -7.78 6.40
CA LEU A 221 5.24 -7.81 7.49
C LEU A 221 4.93 -6.38 7.98
N ASP A 222 5.97 -5.58 8.16
CA ASP A 222 5.88 -4.17 8.58
C ASP A 222 5.53 -3.23 7.41
N ARG A 223 5.96 -3.57 6.20
CA ARG A 223 5.62 -2.88 4.95
C ARG A 223 5.05 -3.87 3.94
N PRO A 224 3.83 -4.38 4.17
CA PRO A 224 3.10 -5.09 3.12
C PRO A 224 2.92 -4.20 1.90
N PHE A 225 2.70 -4.82 0.74
CA PHE A 225 2.37 -4.10 -0.48
C PHE A 225 0.90 -4.29 -0.82
N PHE A 226 0.20 -3.19 -1.03
CA PHE A 226 -1.19 -3.19 -1.47
C PHE A 226 -1.37 -2.24 -2.66
N CYS A 227 -2.03 -2.71 -3.71
CA CYS A 227 -2.38 -1.90 -4.86
C CYS A 227 -3.73 -2.28 -5.45
N ILE A 228 -4.28 -1.35 -6.24
CA ILE A 228 -5.45 -1.57 -7.07
C ILE A 228 -5.01 -1.47 -8.53
N LEU A 229 -5.39 -2.48 -9.32
CA LEU A 229 -5.11 -2.55 -10.75
C LEU A 229 -6.41 -2.36 -11.51
N GLU A 230 -6.48 -1.35 -12.37
CA GLU A 230 -7.60 -1.16 -13.29
C GLU A 230 -7.56 -2.20 -14.42
N THR A 231 -8.66 -2.93 -14.60
CA THR A 231 -8.81 -4.04 -15.54
C THR A 231 -9.90 -3.77 -16.58
N PRO A 232 -9.84 -2.68 -17.36
CA PRO A 232 -10.85 -2.40 -18.36
C PRO A 232 -10.88 -3.45 -19.48
N GLY A 233 -12.08 -3.76 -19.95
CA GLY A 233 -12.31 -4.70 -21.04
C GLY A 233 -12.15 -6.17 -20.64
N SER A 234 -11.98 -7.04 -21.62
CA SER A 234 -11.89 -8.49 -21.42
C SER A 234 -10.46 -9.01 -21.47
N GLY A 235 -10.26 -10.26 -21.03
CA GLY A 235 -8.98 -10.97 -21.15
C GLY A 235 -7.90 -10.48 -20.20
N ASN A 236 -8.28 -9.83 -19.10
CA ASN A 236 -7.36 -9.37 -18.07
C ASN A 236 -6.88 -10.55 -17.21
N VAL A 237 -5.56 -10.62 -17.01
CA VAL A 237 -4.91 -11.65 -16.20
C VAL A 237 -3.87 -10.98 -15.32
N VAL A 238 -3.96 -11.16 -14.01
CA VAL A 238 -2.93 -10.72 -13.07
C VAL A 238 -1.97 -11.88 -12.81
N ARG A 239 -0.66 -11.63 -12.96
CA ARG A 239 0.39 -12.55 -12.53
C ARG A 239 1.14 -11.93 -11.36
N VAL A 240 1.42 -12.78 -10.38
CA VAL A 240 2.26 -12.43 -9.24
C VAL A 240 3.42 -13.42 -9.21
N VAL A 241 4.63 -12.90 -9.38
CA VAL A 241 5.88 -13.67 -9.34
C VAL A 241 6.60 -13.33 -8.04
N ASN A 242 6.96 -14.32 -7.24
CA ASN A 242 7.90 -14.14 -6.16
C ASN A 242 9.32 -14.23 -6.75
N THR A 243 10.04 -13.11 -6.78
CA THR A 243 11.39 -13.04 -7.37
C THR A 243 12.48 -13.37 -6.37
N ALA A 244 12.14 -13.64 -5.11
CA ALA A 244 13.07 -14.08 -4.08
C ALA A 244 13.47 -15.57 -4.27
N PRO A 245 14.59 -16.01 -3.65
CA PRO A 245 14.94 -17.42 -3.54
C PRO A 245 13.88 -18.25 -2.79
N VAL A 246 13.87 -19.57 -2.97
CA VAL A 246 12.84 -20.48 -2.42
C VAL A 246 12.68 -20.40 -0.90
N GLU A 247 13.73 -20.00 -0.19
CA GLU A 247 13.76 -19.79 1.27
C GLU A 247 12.91 -18.59 1.74
N PHE A 248 12.43 -17.76 0.81
CA PHE A 248 11.68 -16.54 1.07
C PHE A 248 10.28 -16.62 0.44
N PRO A 249 9.35 -17.39 1.03
CA PRO A 249 7.98 -17.43 0.57
C PRO A 249 7.27 -16.11 0.86
N MET A 250 6.25 -15.80 0.05
CA MET A 250 5.33 -14.69 0.30
C MET A 250 3.88 -15.18 0.24
N THR A 251 2.96 -14.37 0.74
CA THR A 251 1.51 -14.58 0.60
C THR A 251 0.94 -13.52 -0.32
N ALA A 252 -0.04 -13.92 -1.15
CA ALA A 252 -0.71 -13.03 -2.09
C ALA A 252 -2.24 -13.21 -2.01
N GLY A 253 -2.96 -12.12 -1.71
CA GLY A 253 -4.40 -12.00 -1.89
C GLY A 253 -4.67 -11.22 -3.17
N VAL A 254 -5.45 -11.79 -4.09
CA VAL A 254 -5.71 -11.19 -5.41
C VAL A 254 -7.18 -11.43 -5.75
N VAL A 255 -8.00 -10.39 -5.61
CA VAL A 255 -9.47 -10.47 -5.67
C VAL A 255 -10.07 -9.28 -6.40
N PRO A 256 -11.30 -9.38 -6.95
CA PRO A 256 -12.00 -8.24 -7.53
C PRO A 256 -12.13 -7.08 -6.52
N ASN A 257 -11.92 -5.85 -6.98
CA ASN A 257 -12.16 -4.62 -6.23
C ASN A 257 -13.50 -4.00 -6.60
N SER A 258 -13.75 -3.83 -7.90
CA SER A 258 -15.04 -3.37 -8.44
C SER A 258 -15.50 -4.28 -9.57
N ILE A 259 -16.81 -4.50 -9.63
CA ILE A 259 -17.47 -5.36 -10.62
C ILE A 259 -18.60 -4.57 -11.26
N ASN A 260 -18.63 -4.55 -12.59
CA ASN A 260 -19.71 -4.01 -13.38
C ASN A 260 -20.93 -4.94 -13.33
N GLN A 261 -21.93 -4.58 -12.51
CA GLN A 261 -23.14 -5.39 -12.35
C GLN A 261 -24.05 -5.41 -13.60
N GLN A 262 -23.89 -4.47 -14.53
CA GLN A 262 -24.71 -4.43 -15.75
C GLN A 262 -24.22 -5.48 -16.76
N MET A 263 -22.91 -5.72 -16.83
CA MET A 263 -22.34 -6.78 -17.66
C MET A 263 -22.59 -8.18 -17.08
N SER A 264 -22.70 -8.33 -15.76
CA SER A 264 -22.96 -9.63 -15.14
C SER A 264 -24.41 -10.12 -15.31
N SER A 265 -25.38 -9.21 -15.49
CA SER A 265 -26.79 -9.57 -15.71
C SER A 265 -27.11 -10.07 -17.13
N ASP A 266 -26.29 -9.71 -18.12
CA ASP A 266 -26.53 -10.11 -19.52
C ASP A 266 -26.01 -11.52 -19.85
N ALA A 267 -25.36 -12.20 -18.91
CA ALA A 267 -24.76 -13.52 -19.12
C ALA A 267 -25.71 -14.72 -18.93
N VAL A 268 -27.00 -14.51 -18.64
CA VAL A 268 -27.97 -15.61 -18.44
C VAL A 268 -29.27 -15.34 -19.17
N LEU A 269 -29.37 -15.75 -20.44
CA LEU A 269 -30.63 -16.06 -21.16
C LEU A 269 -30.28 -16.64 -22.55
N GLY A 270 -29.83 -17.89 -22.59
CA GLY A 270 -29.44 -18.52 -23.86
C GLY A 270 -29.21 -20.01 -23.74
N GLY A 271 -30.19 -20.75 -23.22
CA GLY A 271 -30.08 -22.21 -23.11
C GLY A 271 -31.32 -22.90 -22.58
N ASP A 272 -32.51 -22.48 -22.99
CA ASP A 272 -33.69 -23.34 -22.84
C ASP A 272 -33.59 -24.42 -23.93
N VAL A 273 -33.11 -25.61 -23.53
CA VAL A 273 -33.19 -26.80 -24.38
C VAL A 273 -34.62 -27.31 -24.28
N VAL A 274 -35.45 -26.88 -25.22
CA VAL A 274 -36.73 -27.53 -25.50
C VAL A 274 -36.43 -28.91 -26.06
N LEU A 275 -36.46 -29.94 -25.20
CA LEU A 275 -36.56 -31.33 -25.61
C LEU A 275 -37.94 -31.56 -26.22
N GLY A 276 -38.08 -31.19 -27.48
CA GLY A 276 -39.22 -31.50 -28.31
C GLY A 276 -39.03 -32.81 -29.05
N GLY A 277 -40.00 -33.72 -28.89
CA GLY A 277 -40.36 -34.68 -29.91
C GLY A 277 -40.01 -36.13 -29.62
N ASP A 278 -40.99 -36.87 -29.07
CA ASP A 278 -41.40 -38.09 -29.75
C ASP A 278 -42.91 -38.31 -29.58
N ALA A 279 -43.62 -38.23 -30.71
CA ALA A 279 -45.03 -38.59 -30.83
C ALA A 279 -45.22 -39.23 -32.21
N GLY A 280 -45.54 -40.53 -32.19
CA GLY A 280 -46.02 -41.33 -33.32
C GLY A 280 -44.96 -42.29 -33.85
N TRP A 281 -45.19 -43.60 -33.98
CA TRP A 281 -46.43 -44.35 -34.23
C TRP A 281 -46.42 -45.68 -33.49
#